data_AF-A0A7S3CIM1-F1
#
_entry.id   AF-A0A7S3CIM1-F1
#
_cell.length_a   1.000
_cell.length_b   1.000
_cell.length_c   1.000
_cell.angle_alpha   90.00
_cell.angle_beta   90.00
_cell.angle_gamma   90.00
#
_symmetry.space_group_name_H-M   'P 1'
#
loop_
_entity.id
_entity.type
_entity.pdbx_description
1 polymer ?
#
loop_
_entity_poly.entity_id
_entity_poly.type
_entity_poly.pdbx_seq_one_letter_code
_entity_poly.pdbx_strand_id
1 'polypeptide(L)'
;FHLPLIIGAAGAAIISYWTTTHHEGFEPVIMALHDVQLVAEGMVEGALELEGLDDILECVHDQDKLTLDIENAVTHFGSKSIDGIIHGLQDLSDACVHIHTAIEKCHTDQMQEELALLKKMIAEFRNPVKVSVKIGSHLMINGKNIWLDIKGALDARHKKDWRRFGNDVGQALALVFFGKVDPGYSNLRIRVTEIVKGMVEGAFDASGFEHLEMCFSDGATIYHDFKHSVIHFKQETLEGFQLGFQDIYLALQGVKSSITDCNIKGDVKKLQQLFSILEKPVSLAYQVGKSLLMNGIEILHLTAKAVVFWEEPRYEDFGKQIGHVLSLLLLGQKALDNPKLGVLKMGPPVLGSIWGNLIQ
;
A
#
# COMPACT_ATOMS: atom_id res chain seq x y z
N PHE A 1 -3.03 22.92 27.22
CA PHE A 1 -2.40 23.77 26.18
C PHE A 1 -0.96 23.30 25.90
N HIS A 2 -0.77 22.11 25.30
CA HIS A 2 0.55 21.64 24.80
C HIS A 2 0.47 20.92 23.44
N LEU A 3 -0.70 20.93 22.79
CA LEU A 3 -0.93 20.33 21.46
C LEU A 3 -0.07 20.93 20.32
N PRO A 4 0.30 22.23 20.32
CA PRO A 4 1.16 22.80 19.27
C PRO A 4 2.58 22.22 19.23
N LEU A 5 3.09 21.69 20.35
CA LEU A 5 4.48 21.23 20.47
C LEU A 5 4.70 19.81 19.91
N ILE A 6 3.69 18.94 20.00
CA ILE A 6 3.78 17.54 19.51
C ILE A 6 3.57 17.50 17.99
N ILE A 7 2.59 18.27 17.48
CA ILE A 7 2.42 18.50 16.03
C ILE A 7 3.68 19.20 15.48
N GLY A 8 4.28 20.11 16.26
CA GLY A 8 5.53 20.77 15.92
C GLY A 8 6.71 19.82 15.74
N ALA A 9 6.85 18.75 16.51
CA ALA A 9 8.01 17.85 16.43
C ALA A 9 7.91 16.84 15.26
N ALA A 10 6.75 16.22 15.06
CA ALA A 10 6.52 15.33 13.91
C ALA A 10 6.41 16.12 12.60
N GLY A 11 5.73 17.26 12.63
CA GLY A 11 5.70 18.23 11.55
C GLY A 11 7.09 18.77 11.21
N ALA A 12 7.91 19.12 12.20
CA ALA A 12 9.29 19.55 11.96
C ALA A 12 10.19 18.42 11.45
N ALA A 13 10.00 17.16 11.85
CA ALA A 13 10.77 16.04 11.30
C ALA A 13 10.43 15.81 9.83
N ILE A 14 9.15 15.86 9.46
CA ILE A 14 8.70 15.76 8.07
C ILE A 14 9.19 16.97 7.28
N ILE A 15 8.97 18.21 7.76
CA ILE A 15 9.40 19.45 7.09
C ILE A 15 10.93 19.52 6.96
N SER A 16 11.69 19.11 7.98
CA SER A 16 13.15 19.08 7.94
C SER A 16 13.68 18.05 6.94
N TYR A 17 13.03 16.88 6.86
CA TYR A 17 13.33 15.88 5.83
C TYR A 17 12.90 16.33 4.41
N TRP A 18 11.78 17.04 4.28
CA TRP A 18 11.20 17.56 3.03
C TRP A 18 12.01 18.73 2.45
N THR A 19 12.48 19.65 3.31
CA THR A 19 13.30 20.81 2.92
C THR A 19 14.72 20.44 2.54
N THR A 20 15.25 19.33 3.06
CA THR A 20 16.63 18.87 2.77
C THR A 20 16.76 18.02 1.50
N THR A 21 15.66 17.46 0.99
CA THR A 21 15.71 16.51 -0.14
C THR A 21 15.18 17.05 -1.47
N HIS A 22 14.34 18.10 -1.49
CA HIS A 22 13.68 18.57 -2.71
C HIS A 22 13.80 20.10 -2.87
N HIS A 23 14.71 20.53 -3.75
CA HIS A 23 14.94 21.94 -4.10
C HIS A 23 14.14 22.43 -5.32
N GLU A 24 13.37 21.57 -5.98
CA GLU A 24 12.60 21.94 -7.17
C GLU A 24 11.32 22.70 -6.79
N GLY A 25 11.05 23.79 -7.52
CA GLY A 25 9.87 24.62 -7.30
C GLY A 25 8.58 23.86 -7.65
N PHE A 26 7.55 24.04 -6.83
CA PHE A 26 6.20 23.55 -7.17
C PHE A 26 5.59 24.50 -8.20
N GLU A 27 5.53 24.07 -9.46
CA GLU A 27 4.75 24.81 -10.47
C GLU A 27 3.25 24.62 -10.21
N PRO A 28 2.43 25.69 -10.34
CA PRO A 28 0.98 25.58 -10.36
C PRO A 28 0.57 24.64 -11.49
N VAL A 29 -0.26 23.65 -11.19
CA VAL A 29 -0.79 22.73 -12.19
C VAL A 29 -2.23 23.12 -12.47
N ILE A 30 -2.54 23.36 -13.74
CA ILE A 30 -3.91 23.44 -14.24
C ILE A 30 -4.23 22.06 -14.80
N MET A 31 -5.14 21.34 -14.15
CA MET A 31 -5.54 19.99 -14.57
C MET A 31 -6.62 20.06 -15.67
N ALA A 32 -6.55 19.16 -16.65
CA ALA A 32 -7.69 18.96 -17.54
C ALA A 32 -8.80 18.23 -16.78
N LEU A 33 -10.06 18.41 -17.20
CA LEU A 33 -11.20 17.74 -16.55
C LEU A 33 -11.04 16.21 -16.50
N HIS A 34 -10.48 15.61 -17.55
CA HIS A 34 -10.16 14.18 -17.56
C HIS A 34 -9.12 13.79 -16.49
N ASP A 35 -8.12 14.63 -16.25
CA ASP A 35 -7.12 14.39 -15.21
C ASP A 35 -7.77 14.41 -13.83
N VAL A 36 -8.68 15.36 -13.59
CA VAL A 36 -9.47 15.47 -12.34
C VAL A 36 -10.30 14.21 -12.10
N GLN A 37 -10.87 13.63 -13.16
CA GLN A 37 -11.59 12.36 -13.07
C GLN A 37 -10.69 11.24 -12.58
N LEU A 38 -9.51 11.11 -13.20
CA LEU A 38 -8.53 10.10 -12.82
C LEU A 38 -8.07 10.28 -11.37
N VAL A 39 -7.87 11.52 -10.91
CA VAL A 39 -7.56 11.79 -9.50
C VAL A 39 -8.71 11.37 -8.58
N ALA A 40 -9.95 11.70 -8.92
CA ALA A 40 -11.12 11.35 -8.10
C ALA A 40 -11.33 9.83 -8.01
N GLU A 41 -11.27 9.12 -9.14
CA GLU A 41 -11.30 7.66 -9.20
C GLU A 41 -10.18 7.06 -8.35
N GLY A 42 -8.95 7.51 -8.57
CA GLY A 42 -7.79 7.07 -7.82
C GLY A 42 -7.97 7.30 -6.32
N MET A 43 -8.41 8.49 -5.90
CA MET A 43 -8.56 8.84 -4.49
C MET A 43 -9.59 7.97 -3.78
N VAL A 44 -10.69 7.62 -4.45
CA VAL A 44 -11.68 6.70 -3.90
C VAL A 44 -11.16 5.27 -3.86
N GLU A 45 -10.48 4.82 -4.92
CA GLU A 45 -9.82 3.52 -4.96
C GLU A 45 -8.75 3.39 -3.86
N GLY A 46 -7.99 4.45 -3.60
CA GLY A 46 -6.97 4.48 -2.56
C GLY A 46 -7.55 4.54 -1.15
N ALA A 47 -8.62 5.32 -0.95
CA ALA A 47 -9.21 5.54 0.36
C ALA A 47 -10.14 4.40 0.81
N LEU A 48 -10.84 3.78 -0.14
CA LEU A 48 -11.94 2.85 0.11
C LEU A 48 -11.79 1.51 -0.62
N GLU A 49 -10.76 1.32 -1.44
CA GLU A 49 -10.60 0.17 -2.35
C GLU A 49 -11.79 -0.04 -3.29
N LEU A 50 -12.41 1.07 -3.66
CA LEU A 50 -13.61 1.08 -4.47
C LEU A 50 -13.24 1.38 -5.92
N GLU A 51 -13.36 0.36 -6.76
CA GLU A 51 -13.13 0.42 -8.21
C GLU A 51 -14.45 0.58 -8.99
N GLY A 52 -14.37 0.78 -10.30
CA GLY A 52 -15.54 0.83 -11.19
C GLY A 52 -16.34 2.13 -11.08
N LEU A 53 -15.70 3.22 -10.66
CA LEU A 53 -16.27 4.56 -10.64
C LEU A 53 -16.02 5.31 -11.96
N ASP A 54 -16.10 4.59 -13.06
CA ASP A 54 -15.98 5.17 -14.39
C ASP A 54 -17.03 6.29 -14.54
N ASP A 55 -16.63 7.41 -15.13
CA ASP A 55 -17.48 8.57 -15.40
C ASP A 55 -18.06 9.25 -14.14
N ILE A 56 -17.44 9.08 -12.96
CA ILE A 56 -17.87 9.73 -11.71
C ILE A 56 -18.03 11.25 -11.83
N LEU A 57 -17.28 11.90 -12.73
CA LEU A 57 -17.43 13.34 -12.95
C LEU A 57 -18.77 13.73 -13.58
N GLU A 58 -19.43 12.86 -14.36
CA GLU A 58 -20.78 13.13 -14.86
C GLU A 58 -21.79 13.34 -13.72
N CYS A 59 -21.46 12.81 -12.54
CA CYS A 59 -22.26 12.85 -11.34
C CYS A 59 -21.89 14.01 -10.39
N VAL A 60 -20.74 14.65 -10.65
CA VAL A 60 -20.27 15.82 -9.89
C VAL A 60 -20.99 17.07 -10.39
N HIS A 61 -21.78 17.68 -9.51
CA HIS A 61 -22.53 18.90 -9.84
C HIS A 61 -21.65 20.15 -10.04
N ASP A 62 -20.50 20.19 -9.36
CA ASP A 62 -19.59 21.34 -9.34
C ASP A 62 -18.15 20.87 -9.60
N GLN A 63 -17.89 20.54 -10.86
CA GLN A 63 -16.59 20.01 -11.31
C GLN A 63 -15.47 21.05 -11.16
N ASP A 64 -15.79 22.33 -11.35
CA ASP A 64 -14.85 23.44 -11.18
C ASP A 64 -14.37 23.53 -9.74
N LYS A 65 -15.28 23.39 -8.78
CA LYS A 65 -14.91 23.39 -7.36
C LYS A 65 -14.12 22.15 -6.95
N LEU A 66 -14.51 20.96 -7.42
CA LEU A 66 -13.72 19.75 -7.19
C LEU A 66 -12.29 19.88 -7.73
N THR A 67 -12.16 20.45 -8.93
CA THR A 67 -10.86 20.72 -9.56
C THR A 67 -10.04 21.68 -8.69
N LEU A 68 -10.65 22.79 -8.29
CA LEU A 68 -10.02 23.81 -7.46
C LEU A 68 -9.56 23.26 -6.11
N ASP A 69 -10.38 22.44 -5.45
CA ASP A 69 -10.03 21.82 -4.17
C ASP A 69 -8.81 20.90 -4.32
N ILE A 70 -8.73 20.09 -5.38
CA ILE A 70 -7.56 19.23 -5.63
C ILE A 70 -6.31 20.06 -5.97
N GLU A 71 -6.44 21.11 -6.79
CA GLU A 71 -5.31 22.00 -7.13
C GLU A 71 -4.78 22.78 -5.92
N ASN A 72 -5.68 23.25 -5.06
CA ASN A 72 -5.34 23.92 -3.80
C ASN A 72 -4.64 22.96 -2.85
N ALA A 73 -5.13 21.71 -2.74
CA ALA A 73 -4.50 20.71 -1.90
C ALA A 73 -3.02 20.50 -2.26
N VAL A 74 -2.76 20.30 -3.55
CA VAL A 74 -1.41 20.16 -4.11
C VAL A 74 -0.56 21.39 -3.83
N THR A 75 -1.12 22.58 -4.03
CA THR A 75 -0.42 23.86 -3.78
C THR A 75 -0.06 24.02 -2.31
N HIS A 76 -0.99 23.71 -1.40
CA HIS A 76 -0.77 23.80 0.03
C HIS A 76 0.25 22.77 0.52
N PHE A 77 0.21 21.52 0.05
CA PHE A 77 1.29 20.54 0.32
C PHE A 77 2.64 21.02 -0.23
N GLY A 78 2.64 21.65 -1.41
CA GLY A 78 3.80 22.26 -2.04
C GLY A 78 4.47 23.35 -1.20
N SER A 79 3.74 24.00 -0.30
CA SER A 79 4.27 25.05 0.59
C SER A 79 5.24 24.53 1.66
N LYS A 80 5.34 23.20 1.85
CA LYS A 80 6.26 22.56 2.80
C LYS A 80 6.09 23.01 4.25
N SER A 81 4.94 23.55 4.62
CA SER A 81 4.67 24.11 5.94
C SER A 81 3.62 23.29 6.70
N ILE A 82 3.59 23.39 8.03
CA ILE A 82 2.54 22.75 8.84
C ILE A 82 1.17 23.28 8.43
N ASP A 83 1.05 24.59 8.24
CA ASP A 83 -0.19 25.22 7.77
C ASP A 83 -0.57 24.73 6.37
N GLY A 84 0.40 24.53 5.48
CA GLY A 84 0.17 23.92 4.18
C GLY A 84 -0.32 22.49 4.24
N ILE A 85 0.19 21.68 5.16
CA ILE A 85 -0.32 20.32 5.37
C ILE A 85 -1.77 20.38 5.87
N ILE A 86 -2.07 21.27 6.82
CA ILE A 86 -3.42 21.42 7.37
C ILE A 86 -4.40 21.87 6.28
N HIS A 87 -4.08 22.95 5.55
CA HIS A 87 -4.95 23.44 4.48
C HIS A 87 -5.08 22.42 3.35
N GLY A 88 -3.98 21.75 2.96
CA GLY A 88 -4.05 20.74 1.91
C GLY A 88 -4.94 19.55 2.28
N LEU A 89 -4.92 19.15 3.56
CA LEU A 89 -5.85 18.15 4.08
C LEU A 89 -7.31 18.66 4.12
N GLN A 90 -7.53 19.94 4.41
CA GLN A 90 -8.87 20.54 4.34
C GLN A 90 -9.40 20.58 2.91
N ASP A 91 -8.58 20.95 1.94
CA ASP A 91 -8.99 20.97 0.54
C ASP A 91 -9.31 19.55 0.03
N LEU A 92 -8.50 18.54 0.40
CA LEU A 92 -8.82 17.14 0.09
C LEU A 92 -10.13 16.68 0.74
N SER A 93 -10.44 17.15 1.95
CA SER A 93 -11.73 16.87 2.57
C SER A 93 -12.89 17.44 1.77
N ASP A 94 -12.76 18.68 1.31
CA ASP A 94 -13.81 19.34 0.53
C ASP A 94 -13.98 18.63 -0.83
N ALA A 95 -12.89 18.23 -1.47
CA ALA A 95 -12.92 17.34 -2.64
C ALA A 95 -13.66 16.02 -2.35
N CYS A 96 -13.38 15.37 -1.22
CA CYS A 96 -14.10 14.15 -0.80
C CYS A 96 -15.59 14.37 -0.60
N VAL A 97 -16.04 15.56 -0.16
CA VAL A 97 -17.47 15.91 -0.07
C VAL A 97 -18.10 15.90 -1.45
N HIS A 98 -17.44 16.52 -2.43
CA HIS A 98 -17.91 16.58 -3.81
C HIS A 98 -18.00 15.19 -4.44
N ILE A 99 -17.00 14.34 -4.21
CA ILE A 99 -16.95 12.96 -4.67
C ILE A 99 -18.02 12.09 -4.00
N HIS A 100 -18.18 12.17 -2.68
CA HIS A 100 -19.23 11.45 -1.95
C HIS A 100 -20.61 11.77 -2.51
N THR A 101 -20.91 13.06 -2.73
CA THR A 101 -22.19 13.47 -3.32
C THR A 101 -22.37 12.95 -4.76
N ALA A 102 -21.29 12.79 -5.52
CA ALA A 102 -21.34 12.20 -6.86
C ALA A 102 -21.64 10.70 -6.80
N ILE A 103 -20.96 9.96 -5.93
CA ILE A 103 -21.19 8.52 -5.73
C ILE A 103 -22.61 8.27 -5.20
N GLU A 104 -23.08 9.05 -4.22
CA GLU A 104 -24.46 8.98 -3.69
C GLU A 104 -25.52 9.23 -4.77
N LYS A 105 -25.20 9.88 -5.89
CA LYS A 105 -26.15 10.09 -6.99
C LYS A 105 -26.11 9.00 -8.05
N CYS A 106 -24.95 8.41 -8.29
CA CYS A 106 -24.75 7.53 -9.45
C CYS A 106 -24.60 6.05 -9.13
N HIS A 107 -24.25 5.69 -7.90
CA HIS A 107 -23.85 4.31 -7.57
C HIS A 107 -24.49 3.81 -6.27
N THR A 108 -25.77 4.14 -6.04
CA THR A 108 -26.44 3.98 -4.74
C THR A 108 -26.62 2.56 -4.26
N ASP A 109 -26.70 1.55 -5.12
CA ASP A 109 -27.23 0.25 -4.68
C ASP A 109 -26.13 -0.74 -4.25
N GLN A 110 -24.87 -0.52 -4.64
CA GLN A 110 -23.76 -1.45 -4.40
C GLN A 110 -22.67 -0.93 -3.46
N MET A 111 -22.75 0.34 -3.00
CA MET A 111 -21.62 1.02 -2.33
C MET A 111 -22.01 1.68 -0.99
N GLN A 112 -23.09 1.22 -0.35
CA GLN A 112 -23.64 1.88 0.85
C GLN A 112 -22.69 1.83 2.05
N GLU A 113 -21.88 0.77 2.18
CA GLU A 113 -20.93 0.62 3.28
C GLU A 113 -19.72 1.53 3.10
N GLU A 114 -19.17 1.59 1.88
CA GLU A 114 -18.05 2.44 1.50
C GLU A 114 -18.45 3.93 1.54
N LEU A 115 -19.66 4.26 1.11
CA LEU A 115 -20.24 5.59 1.27
C LEU A 115 -20.36 5.98 2.75
N ALA A 116 -20.78 5.07 3.62
CA ALA A 116 -20.84 5.33 5.05
C ALA A 116 -19.44 5.59 5.65
N LEU A 117 -18.42 4.89 5.17
CA LEU A 117 -17.02 5.13 5.57
C LEU A 117 -16.53 6.48 5.07
N LEU A 118 -16.74 6.81 3.80
CA LEU A 118 -16.37 8.11 3.23
C LEU A 118 -17.07 9.26 3.97
N LYS A 119 -18.35 9.11 4.29
CA LYS A 119 -19.12 10.06 5.10
C LYS A 119 -18.55 10.23 6.48
N LYS A 120 -18.07 9.15 7.10
CA LYS A 120 -17.39 9.19 8.40
C LYS A 120 -16.06 9.95 8.29
N MET A 121 -15.26 9.70 7.25
CA MET A 121 -14.02 10.46 6.99
C MET A 121 -14.29 11.97 6.86
N ILE A 122 -15.25 12.34 6.01
CA ILE A 122 -15.68 13.73 5.79
C ILE A 122 -16.14 14.39 7.11
N ALA A 123 -16.93 13.67 7.92
CA ALA A 123 -17.42 14.20 9.19
C ALA A 123 -16.29 14.43 10.19
N GLU A 124 -15.24 13.59 10.16
CA GLU A 124 -14.07 13.78 10.99
C GLU A 124 -13.25 14.98 10.56
N PHE A 125 -13.01 15.17 9.25
CA PHE A 125 -12.30 16.32 8.70
C PHE A 125 -12.89 17.68 9.10
N ARG A 126 -14.22 17.75 9.19
CA ARG A 126 -14.93 18.97 9.61
C ARG A 126 -14.73 19.32 11.09
N ASN A 127 -14.03 18.49 11.86
CA ASN A 127 -13.67 18.77 13.24
C ASN A 127 -12.16 19.00 13.39
N PRO A 128 -11.69 20.27 13.32
CA PRO A 128 -10.26 20.60 13.32
C PRO A 128 -9.50 20.05 14.53
N VAL A 129 -10.15 19.99 15.70
CA VAL A 129 -9.54 19.49 16.94
C VAL A 129 -9.35 17.97 16.89
N LYS A 130 -10.37 17.23 16.43
CA LYS A 130 -10.27 15.76 16.30
C LYS A 130 -9.26 15.37 15.23
N VAL A 131 -9.26 16.09 14.11
CA VAL A 131 -8.30 15.93 13.01
C VAL A 131 -6.87 16.13 13.50
N SER A 132 -6.61 17.20 14.25
CA SER A 132 -5.28 17.49 14.81
C SER A 132 -4.76 16.37 15.74
N VAL A 133 -5.64 15.82 16.58
CA VAL A 133 -5.29 14.73 17.50
C VAL A 133 -5.09 13.41 16.75
N LYS A 134 -5.98 13.07 15.81
CA LYS A 134 -5.89 11.83 15.02
C LYS A 134 -4.71 11.84 14.06
N ILE A 135 -4.51 12.93 13.32
CA ILE A 135 -3.30 13.14 12.51
C ILE A 135 -2.09 12.98 13.41
N GLY A 136 -2.05 13.64 14.58
CA GLY A 136 -0.93 13.53 15.50
C GLY A 136 -0.62 12.08 15.92
N SER A 137 -1.62 11.29 16.30
CA SER A 137 -1.42 9.90 16.70
C SER A 137 -1.09 8.97 15.53
N HIS A 138 -1.78 9.10 14.40
CA HIS A 138 -1.60 8.23 13.25
C HIS A 138 -0.36 8.59 12.44
N LEU A 139 0.05 9.85 12.42
CA LEU A 139 1.34 10.25 11.87
C LEU A 139 2.50 9.76 12.75
N MET A 140 2.31 9.64 14.07
CA MET A 140 3.33 9.05 14.94
C MET A 140 3.47 7.54 14.75
N ILE A 141 2.39 6.82 14.40
CA ILE A 141 2.40 5.36 14.24
C ILE A 141 2.69 4.96 12.78
N ASN A 142 1.99 5.59 11.83
CA ASN A 142 2.00 5.30 10.39
C ASN A 142 2.77 6.34 9.57
N GLY A 143 3.50 7.26 10.21
CA GLY A 143 4.12 8.40 9.51
C GLY A 143 5.05 8.01 8.37
N LYS A 144 5.71 6.85 8.47
CA LYS A 144 6.52 6.30 7.38
C LYS A 144 5.66 5.95 6.16
N ASN A 145 4.55 5.25 6.35
CA ASN A 145 3.67 4.79 5.27
C ASN A 145 2.92 5.97 4.66
N ILE A 146 2.36 6.86 5.48
CA ILE A 146 1.76 8.13 5.01
C ILE A 146 2.78 8.94 4.20
N TRP A 147 4.04 8.98 4.63
CA TRP A 147 5.09 9.67 3.87
C TRP A 147 5.41 8.98 2.54
N LEU A 148 5.49 7.64 2.51
CA LEU A 148 5.71 6.88 1.27
C LEU A 148 4.57 7.11 0.29
N ASP A 149 3.32 7.08 0.76
CA ASP A 149 2.13 7.35 -0.05
C ASP A 149 2.17 8.79 -0.60
N ILE A 150 2.42 9.80 0.25
CA ILE A 150 2.53 11.19 -0.22
C ILE A 150 3.70 11.37 -1.20
N LYS A 151 4.85 10.72 -0.98
CA LYS A 151 5.96 10.75 -1.94
C LYS A 151 5.56 10.11 -3.27
N GLY A 152 4.93 8.93 -3.22
CA GLY A 152 4.41 8.24 -4.39
C GLY A 152 3.44 9.12 -5.18
N ALA A 153 2.55 9.81 -4.49
CA ALA A 153 1.64 10.78 -5.09
C ALA A 153 2.41 11.90 -5.80
N LEU A 154 3.39 12.52 -5.14
CA LEU A 154 4.18 13.59 -5.76
C LEU A 154 4.95 13.10 -7.00
N ASP A 155 5.58 11.92 -6.93
CA ASP A 155 6.28 11.30 -8.06
C ASP A 155 5.31 10.99 -9.22
N ALA A 156 4.12 10.46 -8.91
CA ALA A 156 3.06 10.19 -9.88
C ALA A 156 2.57 11.48 -10.54
N ARG A 157 2.35 12.54 -9.75
CA ARG A 157 2.02 13.88 -10.26
C ARG A 157 3.09 14.41 -11.22
N HIS A 158 4.37 14.31 -10.86
CA HIS A 158 5.47 14.75 -11.74
C HIS A 158 5.48 14.00 -13.08
N LYS A 159 5.07 12.72 -13.06
CA LYS A 159 4.92 11.88 -14.26
C LYS A 159 3.56 12.06 -14.97
N LYS A 160 2.67 12.89 -14.44
CA LYS A 160 1.26 13.05 -14.88
C LYS A 160 0.47 11.74 -14.84
N ASP A 161 0.83 10.84 -13.94
CA ASP A 161 0.07 9.62 -13.61
C ASP A 161 -1.02 9.97 -12.59
N TRP A 162 -2.07 10.63 -13.07
CA TRP A 162 -3.11 11.24 -12.23
C TRP A 162 -3.93 10.24 -11.42
N ARG A 163 -4.19 9.06 -11.99
CA ARG A 163 -4.91 8.00 -11.28
C ARG A 163 -4.08 7.46 -10.12
N ARG A 164 -2.80 7.22 -10.35
CA ARG A 164 -1.89 6.83 -9.27
C ARG A 164 -1.71 7.93 -8.23
N PHE A 165 -1.59 9.20 -8.66
CA PHE A 165 -1.58 10.33 -7.74
C PHE A 165 -2.80 10.33 -6.82
N GLY A 166 -4.00 10.19 -7.38
CA GLY A 166 -5.24 10.04 -6.62
C GLY A 166 -5.16 8.85 -5.65
N ASN A 167 -4.75 7.68 -6.14
CA ASN A 167 -4.65 6.44 -5.36
C ASN A 167 -3.74 6.58 -4.12
N ASP A 168 -2.57 7.17 -4.31
CA ASP A 168 -1.61 7.37 -3.24
C ASP A 168 -2.12 8.44 -2.24
N VAL A 169 -2.83 9.47 -2.69
CA VAL A 169 -3.53 10.43 -1.81
C VAL A 169 -4.65 9.76 -1.01
N GLY A 170 -5.49 8.95 -1.67
CA GLY A 170 -6.56 8.21 -1.01
C GLY A 170 -6.06 7.27 0.07
N GLN A 171 -4.96 6.56 -0.22
CA GLN A 171 -4.26 5.70 0.73
C GLN A 171 -3.76 6.47 1.96
N ALA A 172 -3.08 7.60 1.74
CA ALA A 172 -2.63 8.46 2.83
C ALA A 172 -3.80 8.97 3.68
N LEU A 173 -4.92 9.35 3.05
CA LEU A 173 -6.14 9.73 3.74
C LEU A 173 -6.68 8.59 4.61
N ALA A 174 -6.80 7.36 4.08
CA ALA A 174 -7.26 6.22 4.87
C ALA A 174 -6.38 5.99 6.12
N LEU A 175 -5.06 6.04 5.97
CA LEU A 175 -4.11 5.89 7.09
C LEU A 175 -4.24 7.01 8.12
N VAL A 176 -4.44 8.25 7.68
CA VAL A 176 -4.62 9.41 8.56
C VAL A 176 -5.92 9.32 9.35
N PHE A 177 -7.02 8.87 8.75
CA PHE A 177 -8.34 8.93 9.38
C PHE A 177 -8.63 7.74 10.27
N PHE A 178 -8.33 6.57 9.73
CA PHE A 178 -8.66 5.36 10.42
C PHE A 178 -7.52 4.92 11.33
N GLY A 179 -6.26 5.26 11.01
CA GLY A 179 -5.07 4.85 11.78
C GLY A 179 -4.77 3.35 11.70
N LYS A 180 -5.83 2.59 11.43
CA LYS A 180 -6.05 1.21 11.02
C LYS A 180 -7.42 1.25 10.37
N VAL A 181 -7.62 0.72 9.18
CA VAL A 181 -8.96 0.89 8.58
C VAL A 181 -10.02 0.05 9.31
N ASP A 182 -11.17 0.68 9.61
CA ASP A 182 -12.29 0.23 10.47
C ASP A 182 -12.94 -1.09 9.97
N PRO A 183 -13.65 -1.88 10.81
CA PRO A 183 -14.01 -3.28 10.57
C PRO A 183 -15.11 -3.56 9.52
N GLY A 184 -15.47 -2.59 8.68
CA GLY A 184 -16.04 -2.88 7.35
C GLY A 184 -15.06 -3.68 6.47
N TYR A 185 -13.79 -3.63 6.85
CA TYR A 185 -12.64 -4.40 6.35
C TYR A 185 -12.66 -5.90 6.71
N SER A 186 -13.84 -6.51 6.83
CA SER A 186 -13.95 -7.95 7.03
C SER A 186 -13.25 -8.73 5.90
N ASN A 187 -13.29 -8.19 4.68
CA ASN A 187 -12.57 -8.73 3.52
C ASN A 187 -11.03 -8.60 3.65
N LEU A 188 -10.46 -7.51 4.13
CA LEU A 188 -9.00 -7.36 4.19
C LEU A 188 -8.35 -8.30 5.19
N ARG A 189 -9.00 -8.55 6.33
CA ARG A 189 -8.49 -9.56 7.26
C ARG A 189 -8.52 -10.94 6.62
N ILE A 190 -9.56 -11.25 5.84
CA ILE A 190 -9.66 -12.49 5.05
C ILE A 190 -8.54 -12.52 4.00
N ARG A 191 -8.33 -11.45 3.24
CA ARG A 191 -7.27 -11.36 2.21
C ARG A 191 -5.88 -11.51 2.83
N VAL A 192 -5.59 -10.82 3.93
CA VAL A 192 -4.31 -10.99 4.66
C VAL A 192 -4.16 -12.43 5.15
N THR A 193 -5.23 -13.06 5.66
CA THR A 193 -5.22 -14.48 6.01
C THR A 193 -4.88 -15.35 4.81
N GLU A 194 -5.52 -15.13 3.66
CA GLU A 194 -5.24 -15.87 2.42
C GLU A 194 -3.79 -15.70 1.99
N ILE A 195 -3.27 -14.47 1.97
CA ILE A 195 -1.87 -14.18 1.65
C ILE A 195 -0.94 -14.94 2.61
N VAL A 196 -1.11 -14.76 3.92
CA VAL A 196 -0.23 -15.38 4.93
C VAL A 196 -0.30 -16.90 4.89
N LYS A 197 -1.50 -17.46 4.72
CA LYS A 197 -1.71 -18.91 4.53
C LYS A 197 -0.94 -19.39 3.31
N GLY A 198 -1.14 -18.74 2.16
CA GLY A 198 -0.42 -19.05 0.93
C GLY A 198 1.09 -18.95 1.10
N MET A 199 1.59 -17.93 1.78
CA MET A 199 3.03 -17.76 2.03
C MET A 199 3.63 -18.89 2.85
N VAL A 200 2.95 -19.34 3.90
CA VAL A 200 3.42 -20.45 4.73
C VAL A 200 3.33 -21.78 3.96
N GLU A 201 2.28 -21.97 3.16
CA GLU A 201 2.14 -23.11 2.25
C GLU A 201 3.28 -23.15 1.24
N GLY A 202 3.55 -22.05 0.53
CA GLY A 202 4.63 -21.98 -0.45
C GLY A 202 6.03 -22.07 0.17
N ALA A 203 6.24 -21.49 1.36
CA ALA A 203 7.55 -21.51 2.00
C ALA A 203 7.92 -22.87 2.60
N PHE A 204 6.92 -23.59 3.15
CA PHE A 204 7.15 -24.74 4.02
C PHE A 204 6.26 -25.95 3.77
N ASP A 205 5.34 -25.92 2.80
CA ASP A 205 4.31 -26.96 2.59
C ASP A 205 3.48 -27.21 3.88
N ALA A 206 3.10 -26.13 4.56
CA ALA A 206 2.43 -26.16 5.85
C ALA A 206 1.02 -25.57 5.78
N SER A 207 0.05 -26.25 6.41
CA SER A 207 -1.37 -25.91 6.43
C SER A 207 -1.91 -25.79 7.87
N GLY A 208 -3.21 -25.53 8.04
CA GLY A 208 -3.86 -25.44 9.36
C GLY A 208 -3.90 -24.04 9.98
N PHE A 209 -3.75 -22.99 9.17
CA PHE A 209 -3.86 -21.58 9.58
C PHE A 209 -5.29 -21.04 9.51
N GLU A 210 -6.27 -21.88 9.83
CA GLU A 210 -7.67 -21.49 9.88
C GLU A 210 -7.87 -20.42 10.96
N HIS A 211 -8.72 -19.45 10.67
CA HIS A 211 -9.12 -18.39 11.59
C HIS A 211 -8.04 -17.35 11.97
N LEU A 212 -6.98 -17.21 11.17
CA LEU A 212 -6.01 -16.12 11.35
C LEU A 212 -6.66 -14.73 11.25
N GLU A 213 -7.80 -14.60 10.56
CA GLU A 213 -8.48 -13.32 10.36
C GLU A 213 -8.93 -12.70 11.68
N MET A 214 -9.18 -13.54 12.70
CA MET A 214 -9.54 -13.09 14.04
C MET A 214 -8.35 -12.50 14.81
N CYS A 215 -7.12 -12.82 14.40
CA CYS A 215 -5.89 -12.32 15.04
C CYS A 215 -5.48 -10.93 14.54
N PHE A 216 -5.88 -10.54 13.33
CA PHE A 216 -5.44 -9.27 12.74
C PHE A 216 -6.20 -8.09 13.33
N SER A 217 -5.57 -7.37 14.27
CA SER A 217 -6.10 -6.08 14.76
C SER A 217 -5.96 -4.96 13.73
N ASP A 218 -5.03 -5.11 12.77
CA ASP A 218 -4.71 -4.15 11.73
C ASP A 218 -4.46 -4.85 10.37
N GLY A 219 -5.53 -5.41 9.79
CA GLY A 219 -5.45 -6.04 8.48
C GLY A 219 -5.13 -5.06 7.35
N ALA A 220 -5.48 -3.78 7.50
CA ALA A 220 -5.30 -2.79 6.46
C ALA A 220 -3.83 -2.43 6.23
N THR A 221 -3.09 -2.10 7.28
CA THR A 221 -1.65 -1.81 7.15
C THR A 221 -0.90 -3.00 6.56
N ILE A 222 -1.22 -4.21 7.01
CA ILE A 222 -0.58 -5.45 6.49
C ILE A 222 -0.90 -5.66 5.01
N TYR A 223 -2.18 -5.53 4.63
CA TYR A 223 -2.61 -5.66 3.23
C TYR A 223 -1.95 -4.61 2.34
N HIS A 224 -1.85 -3.37 2.84
CA HIS A 224 -1.22 -2.26 2.15
C HIS A 224 0.25 -2.50 1.86
N ASP A 225 0.99 -2.99 2.86
CA ASP A 225 2.40 -3.38 2.68
C ASP A 225 2.49 -4.50 1.61
N PHE A 226 1.55 -5.44 1.55
CA PHE A 226 1.50 -6.40 0.44
C PHE A 226 1.18 -5.74 -0.92
N LYS A 227 0.24 -4.79 -0.99
CA LYS A 227 -0.09 -4.04 -2.21
C LYS A 227 1.12 -3.26 -2.73
N HIS A 228 1.85 -2.59 -1.82
CA HIS A 228 3.08 -1.85 -2.14
C HIS A 228 4.16 -2.76 -2.71
N SER A 229 4.27 -3.98 -2.18
CA SER A 229 5.21 -4.96 -2.74
C SER A 229 4.94 -5.27 -4.22
N VAL A 230 3.66 -5.38 -4.61
CA VAL A 230 3.24 -5.63 -6.00
C VAL A 230 3.58 -4.44 -6.89
N ILE A 231 3.32 -3.22 -6.41
CA ILE A 231 3.69 -1.98 -7.09
C ILE A 231 5.19 -1.94 -7.39
N HIS A 232 6.03 -2.33 -6.42
CA HIS A 232 7.48 -2.36 -6.60
C HIS A 232 7.93 -3.52 -7.50
N PHE A 233 7.33 -4.71 -7.41
CA PHE A 233 7.65 -5.83 -8.30
C PHE A 233 7.32 -5.55 -9.77
N LYS A 234 6.25 -4.80 -10.04
CA LYS A 234 5.88 -4.34 -11.40
C LYS A 234 6.95 -3.47 -12.07
N GLN A 235 7.87 -2.89 -11.30
CA GLN A 235 8.95 -2.09 -11.87
C GLN A 235 9.99 -2.95 -12.59
N GLU A 236 10.08 -4.25 -12.27
CA GLU A 236 11.02 -5.20 -12.86
C GLU A 236 12.50 -4.76 -12.78
N THR A 237 12.84 -3.89 -11.83
CA THR A 237 14.20 -3.40 -11.58
C THR A 237 14.76 -4.00 -10.30
N LEU A 238 16.09 -4.05 -10.15
CA LEU A 238 16.73 -4.51 -8.91
C LEU A 238 16.25 -3.71 -7.69
N GLU A 239 16.09 -2.38 -7.85
CA GLU A 239 15.55 -1.51 -6.81
C GLU A 239 14.09 -1.84 -6.49
N GLY A 240 13.24 -2.03 -7.51
CA GLY A 240 11.85 -2.49 -7.33
C GLY A 240 11.77 -3.83 -6.61
N PHE A 241 12.66 -4.78 -6.90
CA PHE A 241 12.72 -6.03 -6.14
C PHE A 241 13.11 -5.81 -4.68
N GLN A 242 14.13 -4.99 -4.42
CA GLN A 242 14.56 -4.69 -3.06
C GLN A 242 13.47 -4.02 -2.23
N LEU A 243 12.81 -3.01 -2.80
CA LEU A 243 11.69 -2.32 -2.17
C LEU A 243 10.50 -3.26 -1.98
N GLY A 244 10.17 -4.08 -2.99
CA GLY A 244 9.08 -5.05 -2.88
C GLY A 244 9.28 -6.05 -1.74
N PHE A 245 10.49 -6.62 -1.60
CA PHE A 245 10.79 -7.49 -0.47
C PHE A 245 10.86 -6.74 0.86
N GLN A 246 11.22 -5.46 0.86
CA GLN A 246 11.14 -4.62 2.05
C GLN A 246 9.69 -4.44 2.51
N ASP A 247 8.74 -4.30 1.60
CA ASP A 247 7.33 -4.19 1.97
C ASP A 247 6.77 -5.54 2.43
N ILE A 248 7.13 -6.66 1.79
CA ILE A 248 6.83 -8.00 2.29
C ILE A 248 7.33 -8.18 3.73
N TYR A 249 8.54 -7.68 4.03
CA TYR A 249 9.10 -7.69 5.38
C TYR A 249 8.24 -6.89 6.36
N LEU A 250 7.83 -5.68 6.00
CA LEU A 250 6.98 -4.83 6.86
C LEU A 250 5.61 -5.48 7.11
N ALA A 251 4.98 -6.01 6.06
CA ALA A 251 3.72 -6.74 6.15
C ALA A 251 3.81 -7.86 7.18
N LEU A 252 4.88 -8.67 7.11
CA LEU A 252 5.09 -9.80 8.00
C LEU A 252 5.46 -9.39 9.44
N GLN A 253 6.05 -8.22 9.66
CA GLN A 253 6.17 -7.64 11.01
C GLN A 253 4.79 -7.26 11.56
N GLY A 254 3.90 -6.71 10.73
CA GLY A 254 2.51 -6.45 11.09
C GLY A 254 1.74 -7.74 11.43
N VAL A 255 1.95 -8.81 10.65
CA VAL A 255 1.41 -10.15 10.94
C VAL A 255 1.95 -10.66 12.27
N LYS A 256 3.27 -10.63 12.48
CA LYS A 256 3.92 -11.09 13.73
C LYS A 256 3.34 -10.39 14.95
N SER A 257 3.23 -9.06 14.91
CA SER A 257 2.69 -8.27 16.02
C SER A 257 1.22 -8.60 16.28
N SER A 258 0.43 -8.82 15.22
CA SER A 258 -0.99 -9.19 15.34
C SER A 258 -1.21 -10.58 15.93
N ILE A 259 -0.33 -11.54 15.64
CA ILE A 259 -0.52 -12.91 16.12
C ILE A 259 0.13 -13.22 17.47
N THR A 260 0.95 -12.31 18.02
CA THR A 260 1.72 -12.57 19.25
C THR A 260 0.81 -12.93 20.44
N ASP A 261 -0.40 -12.36 20.48
CA ASP A 261 -1.40 -12.62 21.52
C ASP A 261 -2.53 -13.55 21.06
N CYS A 262 -2.41 -14.16 19.87
CA CYS A 262 -3.45 -14.99 19.28
C CYS A 262 -3.21 -16.49 19.50
N ASN A 263 -4.26 -17.22 19.90
CA ASN A 263 -4.18 -18.67 20.09
C ASN A 263 -4.39 -19.43 18.77
N ILE A 264 -3.35 -19.51 17.94
CA ILE A 264 -3.39 -20.15 16.62
C ILE A 264 -3.18 -21.67 16.76
N LYS A 265 -4.04 -22.46 16.11
CA LYS A 265 -4.00 -23.94 16.13
C LYS A 265 -3.08 -24.59 15.08
N GLY A 266 -2.56 -23.81 14.13
CA GLY A 266 -1.71 -24.28 13.02
C GLY A 266 -0.25 -24.56 13.40
N ASP A 267 0.60 -24.81 12.40
CA ASP A 267 2.05 -24.99 12.60
C ASP A 267 2.74 -23.64 12.90
N VAL A 268 2.47 -23.11 14.10
CA VAL A 268 3.00 -21.83 14.58
C VAL A 268 4.53 -21.81 14.53
N LYS A 269 5.21 -22.97 14.60
CA LYS A 269 6.67 -23.03 14.45
C LYS A 269 7.12 -22.66 13.04
N LYS A 270 6.37 -23.03 12.00
CA LYS A 270 6.67 -22.63 10.61
C LYS A 270 6.41 -21.15 10.37
N LEU A 271 5.37 -20.61 10.97
CA LEU A 271 5.09 -19.19 10.94
C LEU A 271 6.17 -18.39 11.71
N GLN A 272 6.63 -18.90 12.85
CA GLN A 272 7.78 -18.33 13.58
C GLN A 272 9.09 -18.44 12.77
N GLN A 273 9.30 -19.55 12.07
CA GLN A 273 10.41 -19.69 11.13
C GLN A 273 10.32 -18.57 10.08
N LEU A 274 9.15 -18.37 9.45
CA LEU A 274 8.89 -17.27 8.51
C LEU A 274 9.34 -15.90 9.06
N PHE A 275 9.03 -15.59 10.32
CA PHE A 275 9.45 -14.33 10.93
C PHE A 275 10.94 -14.27 11.26
N SER A 276 11.56 -15.35 11.73
CA SER A 276 12.99 -15.39 12.03
C SER A 276 13.87 -15.10 10.82
N ILE A 277 13.38 -15.45 9.63
CA ILE A 277 14.03 -15.19 8.35
C ILE A 277 14.16 -13.69 8.09
N LEU A 278 13.16 -12.95 8.55
CA LEU A 278 12.92 -11.56 8.24
C LEU A 278 13.64 -10.64 9.22
N GLU A 279 13.87 -11.07 10.46
CA GLU A 279 14.44 -10.27 11.57
C GLU A 279 15.80 -9.60 11.31
N LYS A 280 16.45 -9.83 10.17
CA LYS A 280 17.73 -9.22 9.79
C LYS A 280 17.64 -8.50 8.43
N PRO A 281 17.21 -7.22 8.40
CA PRO A 281 17.04 -6.44 7.16
C PRO A 281 18.29 -6.36 6.27
N VAL A 282 19.47 -6.21 6.88
CA VAL A 282 20.76 -6.19 6.16
C VAL A 282 21.06 -7.54 5.50
N SER A 283 20.58 -8.64 6.10
CA SER A 283 20.70 -9.96 5.48
C SER A 283 19.69 -10.17 4.36
N LEU A 284 18.51 -9.53 4.41
CA LEU A 284 17.50 -9.67 3.37
C LEU A 284 17.98 -9.07 2.05
N ALA A 285 18.47 -7.82 2.03
CA ALA A 285 19.00 -7.21 0.81
C ALA A 285 20.19 -8.00 0.22
N TYR A 286 21.09 -8.48 1.09
CA TYR A 286 22.20 -9.35 0.68
C TYR A 286 21.72 -10.72 0.16
N GLN A 287 20.72 -11.33 0.80
CA GLN A 287 20.14 -12.61 0.38
C GLN A 287 19.36 -12.49 -0.92
N VAL A 288 18.60 -11.41 -1.10
CA VAL A 288 17.91 -11.09 -2.35
C VAL A 288 18.94 -10.92 -3.46
N GLY A 289 19.96 -10.08 -3.26
CA GLY A 289 21.02 -9.90 -4.26
C GLY A 289 21.75 -11.21 -4.61
N LYS A 290 22.16 -11.98 -3.60
CA LYS A 290 22.83 -13.29 -3.81
C LYS A 290 21.91 -14.30 -4.52
N SER A 291 20.64 -14.35 -4.15
CA SER A 291 19.68 -15.32 -4.70
C SER A 291 19.23 -14.93 -6.09
N LEU A 292 19.17 -13.64 -6.42
CA LEU A 292 18.97 -13.18 -7.79
C LEU A 292 20.13 -13.59 -8.70
N LEU A 293 21.37 -13.61 -8.19
CA LEU A 293 22.51 -14.10 -8.97
C LEU A 293 22.48 -15.62 -9.19
N MET A 294 21.95 -16.41 -8.26
CA MET A 294 21.94 -17.88 -8.36
C MET A 294 20.66 -18.46 -8.95
N ASN A 295 19.51 -17.85 -8.63
CA ASN A 295 18.15 -18.32 -8.94
C ASN A 295 17.27 -17.18 -9.51
N GLY A 296 17.88 -16.17 -10.14
CA GLY A 296 17.19 -14.96 -10.57
C GLY A 296 16.01 -15.24 -11.48
N ILE A 297 16.16 -16.13 -12.46
CA ILE A 297 15.08 -16.47 -13.40
C ILE A 297 13.84 -17.00 -12.67
N GLU A 298 14.02 -17.95 -11.75
CA GLU A 298 12.94 -18.50 -10.94
C GLU A 298 12.30 -17.43 -10.04
N ILE A 299 13.11 -16.61 -9.36
CA ILE A 299 12.58 -15.54 -8.48
C ILE A 299 11.76 -14.55 -9.30
N LEU A 300 12.29 -14.07 -10.42
CA LEU A 300 11.60 -13.13 -11.32
C LEU A 300 10.26 -13.70 -11.82
N HIS A 301 10.24 -14.99 -12.19
CA HIS A 301 9.01 -15.63 -12.66
C HIS A 301 7.98 -15.82 -11.56
N LEU A 302 8.42 -16.21 -10.35
CA LEU A 302 7.53 -16.36 -9.21
C LEU A 302 6.92 -15.01 -8.82
N THR A 303 7.71 -13.93 -8.81
CA THR A 303 7.21 -12.58 -8.52
C THR A 303 6.29 -12.08 -9.63
N ALA A 304 6.59 -12.34 -10.91
CA ALA A 304 5.70 -11.97 -12.01
C ALA A 304 4.35 -12.70 -11.90
N LYS A 305 4.36 -14.00 -11.58
CA LYS A 305 3.13 -14.75 -11.28
C LYS A 305 2.39 -14.21 -10.06
N ALA A 306 3.12 -13.80 -9.01
CA ALA A 306 2.51 -13.18 -7.84
C ALA A 306 1.74 -11.93 -8.25
N VAL A 307 2.35 -11.04 -9.05
CA VAL A 307 1.70 -9.84 -9.58
C VAL A 307 0.41 -10.19 -10.32
N VAL A 308 0.44 -11.19 -11.22
CA VAL A 308 -0.77 -11.66 -11.93
C VAL A 308 -1.85 -12.14 -10.97
N PHE A 309 -1.49 -12.96 -9.97
CA PHE A 309 -2.48 -13.44 -9.00
C PHE A 309 -3.05 -12.33 -8.12
N TRP A 310 -2.27 -11.29 -7.82
CA TRP A 310 -2.77 -10.10 -7.13
C TRP A 310 -3.82 -9.36 -7.98
N GLU A 311 -3.57 -9.20 -9.27
CA GLU A 311 -4.48 -8.55 -10.22
C GLU A 311 -5.76 -9.37 -10.50
N GLU A 312 -5.72 -10.70 -10.30
CA GLU A 312 -6.86 -11.63 -10.43
C GLU A 312 -7.62 -11.87 -9.10
N PRO A 313 -7.59 -10.94 -8.14
CA PRO A 313 -7.85 -11.15 -6.70
C PRO A 313 -7.60 -12.54 -6.09
N ARG A 314 -6.55 -13.26 -6.52
CA ARG A 314 -6.18 -14.61 -6.04
C ARG A 314 -5.10 -14.52 -4.96
N TYR A 315 -5.47 -13.95 -3.82
CA TYR A 315 -4.54 -13.61 -2.74
C TYR A 315 -3.80 -14.81 -2.12
N GLU A 316 -4.45 -15.97 -2.01
CA GLU A 316 -3.78 -17.19 -1.54
C GLU A 316 -2.69 -17.65 -2.53
N ASP A 317 -2.96 -17.57 -3.83
CA ASP A 317 -1.98 -17.94 -4.87
C ASP A 317 -0.84 -16.93 -4.96
N PHE A 318 -1.13 -15.62 -4.81
CA PHE A 318 -0.12 -14.58 -4.60
C PHE A 318 0.79 -14.97 -3.41
N GLY A 319 0.18 -15.29 -2.27
CA GLY A 319 0.88 -15.73 -1.07
C GLY A 319 1.79 -16.93 -1.36
N LYS A 320 1.29 -17.96 -2.05
CA LYS A 320 2.08 -19.14 -2.43
C LYS A 320 3.32 -18.80 -3.23
N GLN A 321 3.21 -17.91 -4.22
CA GLN A 321 4.38 -17.52 -5.01
C GLN A 321 5.41 -16.78 -4.15
N ILE A 322 4.99 -15.84 -3.30
CA ILE A 322 5.89 -15.16 -2.37
C ILE A 322 6.52 -16.17 -1.40
N GLY A 323 5.76 -17.15 -0.92
CA GLY A 323 6.27 -18.26 -0.11
C GLY A 323 7.38 -19.04 -0.80
N HIS A 324 7.20 -19.43 -2.07
CA HIS A 324 8.25 -20.10 -2.85
C HIS A 324 9.51 -19.23 -2.98
N VAL A 325 9.34 -17.92 -3.22
CA VAL A 325 10.47 -16.99 -3.29
C VAL A 325 11.20 -16.94 -1.96
N LEU A 326 10.49 -16.78 -0.83
CA LEU A 326 11.12 -16.79 0.49
C LEU A 326 11.86 -18.11 0.75
N SER A 327 11.32 -19.25 0.31
CA SER A 327 12.00 -20.54 0.38
C SER A 327 13.31 -20.56 -0.43
N LEU A 328 13.30 -20.01 -1.65
CA LEU A 328 14.50 -19.86 -2.49
C LEU A 328 15.54 -18.92 -1.88
N LEU A 329 15.11 -17.79 -1.30
CA LEU A 329 16.00 -16.86 -0.61
C LEU A 329 16.75 -17.52 0.56
N LEU A 330 16.15 -18.56 1.16
CA LEU A 330 16.68 -19.23 2.34
C LEU A 330 17.48 -20.48 2.07
N LEU A 331 16.89 -21.37 1.28
CA LEU A 331 17.40 -22.71 1.04
C LEU A 331 18.23 -22.74 -0.24
N GLY A 332 18.14 -21.70 -1.07
CA GLY A 332 18.76 -21.65 -2.38
C GLY A 332 18.33 -22.85 -3.22
N GLN A 333 19.30 -23.52 -3.84
CA GLN A 333 19.08 -24.70 -4.67
C GLN A 333 18.32 -25.83 -3.95
N LYS A 334 18.45 -25.95 -2.61
CA LYS A 334 17.75 -26.98 -1.84
C LYS A 334 16.23 -26.81 -1.85
N ALA A 335 15.70 -25.61 -2.09
CA ALA A 335 14.26 -25.41 -2.29
C ALA A 335 13.80 -25.99 -3.63
N LEU A 336 14.57 -25.79 -4.71
CA LEU A 336 14.29 -26.35 -6.05
C LEU A 336 14.34 -27.88 -6.09
N ASP A 337 15.13 -28.48 -5.21
CA ASP A 337 15.29 -29.94 -5.13
C ASP A 337 14.25 -30.59 -4.21
N ASN A 338 13.40 -29.80 -3.53
CA ASN A 338 12.38 -30.33 -2.63
C ASN A 338 11.04 -30.53 -3.39
N PRO A 339 10.65 -31.77 -3.72
CA PRO A 339 9.45 -32.04 -4.49
C PRO A 339 8.16 -31.63 -3.77
N LYS A 340 8.20 -31.41 -2.45
CA LYS A 340 7.05 -30.97 -1.66
C LYS A 340 6.76 -29.48 -1.79
N LEU A 341 7.77 -28.66 -2.11
CA LEU A 341 7.61 -27.21 -2.23
C LEU A 341 7.06 -26.78 -3.60
N GLY A 342 6.83 -27.71 -4.53
CA GLY A 342 6.21 -27.39 -5.83
C GLY A 342 6.96 -26.38 -6.69
N VAL A 343 8.19 -25.98 -6.33
CA VAL A 343 9.00 -25.02 -7.09
C VAL A 343 9.51 -25.72 -8.35
N LEU A 344 8.81 -25.53 -9.47
CA LEU A 344 9.20 -26.11 -10.75
C LEU A 344 10.56 -25.54 -11.17
N LYS A 345 11.56 -26.42 -11.34
CA LYS A 345 12.76 -26.08 -12.12
C LYS A 345 12.31 -25.76 -13.53
N MET A 346 12.37 -24.49 -13.91
CA MET A 346 12.16 -24.16 -15.30
C MET A 346 13.46 -24.44 -16.05
N GLY A 347 13.33 -24.97 -17.27
CA GLY A 347 14.47 -25.10 -18.16
C GLY A 347 15.06 -23.70 -18.46
N PRO A 348 16.28 -23.64 -19.00
CA PRO A 348 16.89 -22.36 -19.37
C PRO A 348 15.92 -21.55 -20.24
N PRO A 349 15.81 -20.23 -20.01
CA PRO A 349 14.81 -19.40 -20.65
C PRO A 349 14.97 -19.47 -22.17
N VAL A 350 13.86 -19.63 -22.89
CA VAL A 350 13.80 -19.25 -24.29
C VAL A 350 13.91 -17.73 -24.28
N LEU A 351 15.11 -17.22 -24.57
CA LEU A 351 15.45 -15.80 -24.56
C LEU A 351 14.57 -15.02 -25.54
N GLY A 352 13.41 -14.58 -25.05
CA GLY A 352 12.50 -13.65 -25.70
C GLY A 352 12.64 -12.25 -25.10
N SER A 353 13.48 -11.45 -25.75
CA SER A 353 13.51 -9.97 -25.89
C SER A 353 13.31 -8.99 -24.71
N ILE A 354 12.96 -9.38 -23.48
CA ILE A 354 12.73 -8.39 -22.40
C ILE A 354 13.82 -8.44 -21.29
N TRP A 355 14.51 -9.56 -21.13
CA TRP A 355 15.33 -9.83 -19.94
C TRP A 355 16.85 -9.60 -20.11
N GLY A 356 17.29 -9.06 -21.25
CA GLY A 356 18.72 -8.86 -21.54
C GLY A 356 19.41 -7.78 -20.70
N ASN A 357 18.65 -6.86 -20.09
CA ASN A 357 19.19 -5.68 -19.43
C ASN A 357 19.49 -5.87 -17.93
N LEU A 358 19.08 -6.99 -17.31
CA LEU A 358 19.35 -7.24 -15.88
C LEU A 358 20.67 -8.00 -15.62
N ILE A 359 21.28 -8.55 -16.67
CA ILE A 359 22.49 -9.40 -16.61
C ILE A 359 23.73 -8.67 -17.17
N GLN A 360 23.57 -7.47 -17.74
CA GLN A 360 24.66 -6.55 -18.06
C GLN A 360 24.82 -5.52 -16.94
#